data_AF-A0A6N8J0V1-F1
#
_entry.id   AF-A0A6N8J0V1-F1
#
_cell.length_a   1.000
_cell.length_b   1.000
_cell.length_c   1.000
_cell.angle_alpha   90.00
_cell.angle_beta   90.00
_cell.angle_gamma   90.00
#
_symmetry.space_group_name_H-M   'P 1'
#
loop_
_entity.id
_entity.type
_entity.pdbx_description
1 polymer ?
#
loop_
_entity_poly.entity_id
_entity_poly.type
_entity_poly.pdbx_seq_one_letter_code
_entity_poly.pdbx_strand_id
1 'polypeptide(L)'
;MDPDDQTASLMTPAKLAQVSAARAPVSPSAFLDQMAADVGHQHVRRLAELRAALEREARASSAASVRPPLEELAQALPQVDFGLLEPRGWWAGLTGKNRSAGAVFAAGVDAAEGAARSVGAGVGAAQKAQQPHAVTADRALVEVEVEYQALDRLIDQGARWLQTMRSQLQQRGDPGALDANARRQVDEDAARCELLVSRLKALRAAAAASQQARQQALATAERRSELTRSTLQAVASEVTGWRSRLSALAAAAAEGRAAGRLDAAREAHEQLQRRLAAVLADCEQLRSHEAALLDALDAMRVQLDAVA
;
A
#
# COMPACT_ATOMS: atom_id res chain seq x y z
N MET A 1 0.83 4.22 -37.84
CA MET A 1 2.25 4.50 -37.58
C MET A 1 2.32 6.01 -37.49
N ASP A 2 2.22 6.51 -36.27
CA ASP A 2 1.99 7.92 -35.93
C ASP A 2 2.00 8.01 -34.39
N PRO A 3 2.22 9.17 -33.76
CA PRO A 3 3.33 10.10 -33.91
C PRO A 3 3.72 10.63 -32.50
N ASP A 4 4.27 9.79 -31.63
CA ASP A 4 4.52 10.15 -30.21
C ASP A 4 6.01 10.27 -29.83
N ASP A 5 6.89 10.40 -30.83
CA ASP A 5 8.33 10.33 -30.61
C ASP A 5 9.06 11.69 -30.52
N GLN A 6 8.38 12.77 -30.12
CA GLN A 6 9.03 14.08 -29.91
C GLN A 6 8.58 14.80 -28.64
N THR A 7 8.80 14.15 -27.52
CA THR A 7 8.78 14.69 -26.14
C THR A 7 9.95 15.66 -25.83
N ALA A 8 10.43 16.42 -26.81
CA ALA A 8 11.54 17.38 -26.64
C ALA A 8 11.16 18.84 -26.97
N SER A 9 9.94 19.14 -27.43
CA SER A 9 9.58 20.47 -27.95
C SER A 9 8.36 21.08 -27.25
N LEU A 10 8.42 21.34 -25.93
CA LEU A 10 7.38 22.14 -25.25
C LEU A 10 7.92 23.10 -24.17
N MET A 11 9.09 23.69 -24.41
CA MET A 11 9.50 24.94 -23.76
C MET A 11 9.96 25.91 -24.84
N THR A 12 9.07 26.77 -25.33
CA THR A 12 9.48 27.87 -26.20
C THR A 12 10.39 28.83 -25.43
N PRO A 13 11.38 29.47 -26.09
CA PRO A 13 12.27 30.46 -25.46
C PRO A 13 11.52 31.57 -24.70
N ALA A 14 10.29 31.87 -25.11
CA ALA A 14 9.39 32.80 -24.43
C ALA A 14 8.97 32.36 -23.02
N LYS A 15 8.84 31.05 -22.73
CA LYS A 15 8.54 30.54 -21.39
C LYS A 15 9.75 30.58 -20.46
N LEU A 16 10.95 30.34 -20.98
CA LEU A 16 12.20 30.53 -20.25
C LEU A 16 12.43 32.01 -19.90
N ALA A 17 12.06 32.94 -20.80
CA ALA A 17 12.11 34.37 -20.54
C ALA A 17 11.12 34.85 -19.46
N GLN A 18 9.97 34.17 -19.30
CA GLN A 18 8.99 34.47 -18.24
C GLN A 18 9.43 33.93 -16.87
N VAL A 19 10.20 32.84 -16.81
CA VAL A 19 10.81 32.38 -15.54
C VAL A 19 11.99 33.28 -15.14
N SER A 20 12.74 33.82 -16.10
CA SER A 20 13.79 34.82 -15.83
C SER A 20 13.25 36.22 -15.48
N ALA A 21 11.93 36.44 -15.55
CA ALA A 21 11.28 37.70 -15.19
C ALA A 21 10.88 37.76 -13.69
N ALA A 22 11.31 36.81 -12.86
CA ALA A 22 11.34 37.01 -11.42
C ALA A 22 12.25 38.21 -11.14
N ARG A 23 11.66 39.30 -10.62
CA ARG A 23 12.36 40.53 -10.24
C ARG A 23 13.71 40.19 -9.63
N ALA A 24 14.78 40.70 -10.24
CA ALA A 24 16.11 40.56 -9.67
C ALA A 24 16.08 41.04 -8.20
N PRO A 25 16.56 40.23 -7.25
CA PRO A 25 16.58 40.59 -5.85
C PRO A 25 17.36 41.89 -5.67
N VAL A 26 16.74 42.85 -4.97
CA VAL A 26 17.21 44.24 -4.84
C VAL A 26 18.51 44.32 -4.00
N SER A 27 18.91 43.23 -3.35
CA SER A 27 20.19 43.05 -2.66
C SER A 27 20.54 41.55 -2.51
N PRO A 28 21.83 41.20 -2.24
CA PRO A 28 22.21 39.84 -1.87
C PRO A 28 21.43 39.29 -0.67
N SER A 29 21.09 40.12 0.32
CA SER A 29 20.27 39.70 1.47
C SER A 29 18.83 39.34 1.06
N ALA A 30 18.20 40.14 0.19
CA ALA A 30 16.86 39.85 -0.31
C ALA A 30 16.81 38.55 -1.14
N PHE A 31 17.88 38.23 -1.87
CA PHE A 31 18.01 36.94 -2.56
C PHE A 31 18.06 35.77 -1.58
N LEU A 32 18.79 35.92 -0.46
CA LEU A 32 18.88 34.89 0.58
C LEU A 32 17.56 34.72 1.32
N ASP A 33 16.84 35.80 1.59
CA ASP A 33 15.51 35.76 2.20
C ASP A 33 14.49 35.08 1.27
N GLN A 34 14.58 35.35 -0.04
CA GLN A 34 13.73 34.70 -1.04
C GLN A 34 14.07 33.22 -1.21
N MET A 35 15.35 32.86 -1.24
CA MET A 35 15.78 31.47 -1.17
C MET A 35 15.29 30.78 0.11
N ALA A 36 15.40 31.44 1.27
CA ALA A 36 14.92 30.90 2.54
C ALA A 36 13.40 30.64 2.52
N ALA A 37 12.64 31.49 1.86
CA ALA A 37 11.19 31.37 1.75
C ALA A 37 10.74 30.30 0.72
N ASP A 38 11.38 30.26 -0.46
CA ASP A 38 10.89 29.51 -1.63
C ASP A 38 11.61 28.17 -1.86
N VAL A 39 12.80 27.95 -1.27
CA VAL A 39 13.56 26.70 -1.46
C VAL A 39 12.75 25.51 -0.95
N GLY A 40 12.59 24.53 -1.83
CA GLY A 40 11.85 23.30 -1.55
C GLY A 40 10.33 23.42 -1.63
N HIS A 41 9.76 24.63 -1.78
CA HIS A 41 8.30 24.82 -1.72
C HIS A 41 7.56 24.04 -2.80
N GLN A 42 8.09 24.01 -4.03
CA GLN A 42 7.49 23.23 -5.12
C GLN A 42 7.49 21.72 -4.83
N HIS A 43 8.59 21.19 -4.28
CA HIS A 43 8.72 19.78 -3.91
C HIS A 43 7.78 19.43 -2.74
N VAL A 44 7.70 20.27 -1.72
CA VAL A 44 6.78 20.10 -0.58
C VAL A 44 5.33 20.10 -1.06
N ARG A 45 4.94 21.06 -1.90
CA ARG A 45 3.59 21.09 -2.49
C ARG A 45 3.30 19.85 -3.32
N ARG A 46 4.25 19.41 -4.15
CA ARG A 46 4.08 18.21 -4.98
C ARG A 46 3.95 16.96 -4.13
N LEU A 47 4.75 16.81 -3.08
CA LEU A 47 4.63 15.73 -2.12
C LEU A 47 3.26 15.73 -1.42
N ALA A 48 2.71 16.89 -1.08
CA ALA A 48 1.38 16.98 -0.49
C ALA A 48 0.27 16.50 -1.44
N GLU A 49 0.36 16.87 -2.73
CA GLU A 49 -0.54 16.38 -3.78
C GLU A 49 -0.44 14.85 -3.95
N LEU A 50 0.79 14.33 -4.03
CA LEU A 50 1.05 12.90 -4.19
C LEU A 50 0.59 12.09 -2.97
N ARG A 51 0.81 12.60 -1.76
CA ARG A 51 0.29 12.01 -0.52
C ARG A 51 -1.23 11.93 -0.54
N ALA A 52 -1.91 12.99 -0.96
CA ALA A 52 -3.37 12.98 -1.08
C ALA A 52 -3.87 11.99 -2.15
N ALA A 53 -3.12 11.80 -3.24
CA ALA A 53 -3.40 10.76 -4.21
C ALA A 53 -3.24 9.37 -3.60
N LEU A 54 -2.09 9.06 -2.98
CA LEU A 54 -1.83 7.78 -2.32
C LEU A 54 -2.86 7.46 -1.23
N GLU A 55 -3.31 8.45 -0.46
CA GLU A 55 -4.37 8.26 0.53
C GLU A 55 -5.71 7.88 -0.10
N ARG A 56 -6.10 8.53 -1.21
CA ARG A 56 -7.30 8.15 -1.96
C ARG A 56 -7.20 6.71 -2.46
N GLU A 57 -6.07 6.33 -3.03
CA GLU A 57 -5.84 4.96 -3.51
C GLU A 57 -5.81 3.94 -2.36
N ALA A 58 -5.25 4.31 -1.20
CA ALA A 58 -5.23 3.47 -0.01
C ALA A 58 -6.65 3.20 0.51
N ARG A 59 -7.49 4.25 0.58
CA ARG A 59 -8.89 4.17 1.02
C ARG A 59 -9.81 3.49 -0.01
N ALA A 60 -9.51 3.60 -1.29
CA ALA A 60 -10.25 2.94 -2.37
C ALA A 60 -9.97 1.43 -2.48
N SER A 61 -9.04 0.90 -1.66
CA SER A 61 -8.70 -0.52 -1.65
C SER A 61 -9.93 -1.40 -1.45
N SER A 62 -10.12 -2.32 -2.39
CA SER A 62 -11.17 -3.33 -2.32
C SER A 62 -10.71 -4.61 -1.61
N ALA A 63 -9.50 -4.65 -1.03
CA ALA A 63 -8.96 -5.86 -0.43
C ALA A 63 -9.86 -6.42 0.70
N ALA A 64 -10.51 -5.55 1.47
CA ALA A 64 -11.48 -5.92 2.48
C ALA A 64 -12.70 -6.71 1.92
N SER A 65 -13.02 -6.54 0.63
CA SER A 65 -14.14 -7.24 -0.02
C SER A 65 -13.88 -8.72 -0.29
N VAL A 66 -12.62 -9.17 -0.21
CA VAL A 66 -12.24 -10.58 -0.41
C VAL A 66 -12.50 -11.43 0.84
N ARG A 67 -12.50 -10.82 2.02
CA ARG A 67 -12.63 -11.52 3.31
C ARG A 67 -14.01 -12.19 3.51
N PRO A 68 -15.16 -11.54 3.28
CA PRO A 68 -16.46 -12.15 3.55
C PRO A 68 -16.71 -13.46 2.76
N PRO A 69 -16.42 -13.55 1.45
CA PRO A 69 -16.54 -14.82 0.73
C PRO A 69 -15.63 -15.93 1.28
N LEU A 70 -14.43 -15.60 1.76
CA LEU A 70 -13.53 -16.57 2.40
C LEU A 70 -14.07 -17.05 3.75
N GLU A 71 -14.65 -16.15 4.54
CA GLU A 71 -15.31 -16.50 5.80
C GLU A 71 -16.56 -17.36 5.58
N GLU A 72 -17.34 -17.08 4.54
CA GLU A 72 -18.49 -17.90 4.12
C GLU A 72 -18.05 -19.33 3.80
N LEU A 73 -16.98 -19.50 3.00
CA LEU A 73 -16.42 -20.82 2.72
C LEU A 73 -15.89 -21.50 4.00
N ALA A 74 -15.27 -20.75 4.91
CA ALA A 74 -14.75 -21.28 6.16
C ALA A 74 -15.85 -21.76 7.11
N GLN A 75 -17.04 -21.14 7.04
CA GLN A 75 -18.22 -21.57 7.78
C GLN A 75 -18.95 -22.74 7.12
N ALA A 76 -18.87 -22.86 5.79
CA ALA A 76 -19.49 -23.96 5.05
C ALA A 76 -18.71 -25.27 5.16
N LEU A 77 -17.36 -25.22 5.14
CA LEU A 77 -16.53 -26.42 5.17
C LEU A 77 -16.80 -27.36 6.35
N PRO A 78 -16.93 -26.89 7.61
CA PRO A 78 -17.24 -27.76 8.75
C PRO A 78 -18.57 -28.52 8.64
N GLN A 79 -19.47 -28.15 7.74
CA GLN A 79 -20.75 -28.84 7.51
C GLN A 79 -20.57 -30.13 6.69
N VAL A 80 -19.40 -30.35 6.08
CA VAL A 80 -19.05 -31.57 5.36
C VAL A 80 -18.61 -32.64 6.35
N ASP A 81 -19.59 -33.35 6.92
CA ASP A 81 -19.33 -34.36 7.96
C ASP A 81 -19.06 -35.75 7.36
N PHE A 82 -17.78 -36.12 7.26
CA PHE A 82 -17.36 -37.46 6.82
C PHE A 82 -17.82 -38.59 7.75
N GLY A 83 -18.16 -38.30 9.01
CA GLY A 83 -18.73 -39.27 9.96
C GLY A 83 -20.13 -39.75 9.56
N LEU A 84 -20.81 -39.03 8.67
CA LEU A 84 -22.07 -39.47 8.06
C LEU A 84 -21.89 -40.59 7.03
N LEU A 85 -20.68 -40.74 6.49
CA LEU A 85 -20.33 -41.76 5.49
C LEU A 85 -19.67 -43.00 6.09
N GLU A 86 -19.30 -42.95 7.37
CA GLU A 86 -18.73 -44.11 8.04
C GLU A 86 -19.77 -45.23 8.14
N PRO A 87 -19.37 -46.50 7.94
CA PRO A 87 -20.28 -47.63 7.99
C PRO A 87 -20.90 -47.77 9.38
N ARG A 88 -22.10 -47.24 9.56
CA ARG A 88 -22.96 -47.54 10.70
C ARG A 88 -23.48 -48.95 10.51
N GLY A 89 -23.28 -49.82 11.51
CA GLY A 89 -23.43 -51.28 11.41
C GLY A 89 -24.71 -51.77 10.70
N TRP A 90 -24.73 -53.05 10.30
CA TRP A 90 -25.68 -53.64 9.33
C TRP A 90 -27.16 -53.21 9.42
N TRP A 91 -27.68 -52.92 10.62
CA TRP A 91 -29.03 -52.40 10.85
C TRP A 91 -29.32 -51.00 10.25
N ALA A 92 -28.31 -50.15 10.07
CA ALA A 92 -28.48 -48.81 9.53
C ALA A 92 -28.82 -48.83 8.02
N GLY A 93 -28.40 -49.88 7.30
CA GLY A 93 -28.73 -50.10 5.89
C GLY A 93 -30.19 -50.51 5.68
N LEU A 94 -30.75 -51.32 6.58
CA LEU A 94 -32.14 -51.80 6.51
C LEU A 94 -33.18 -50.73 6.86
N THR A 95 -32.79 -49.70 7.62
CA THR A 95 -33.71 -48.66 8.11
C THR A 95 -33.74 -47.39 7.26
N GLY A 96 -33.01 -47.35 6.13
CA GLY A 96 -32.91 -46.16 5.27
C GLY A 96 -32.09 -44.99 5.85
N LYS A 97 -31.58 -45.13 7.09
CA LYS A 97 -30.79 -44.11 7.80
C LYS A 97 -29.49 -43.74 7.07
N ASN A 98 -28.92 -44.67 6.31
CA ASN A 98 -27.74 -44.41 5.48
C ASN A 98 -28.05 -43.44 4.32
N ARG A 99 -29.25 -43.50 3.73
CA ARG A 99 -29.66 -42.59 2.66
C ARG A 99 -29.90 -41.17 3.17
N SER A 100 -30.50 -41.03 4.35
CA SER A 100 -30.67 -39.70 4.98
C SER A 100 -29.33 -39.10 5.39
N ALA A 101 -28.39 -39.89 5.94
CA ALA A 101 -27.06 -39.41 6.30
C ALA A 101 -26.25 -38.98 5.07
N GLY A 102 -26.30 -39.78 4.00
CA GLY A 102 -25.63 -39.44 2.74
C GLY A 102 -26.20 -38.19 2.05
N ALA A 103 -27.52 -37.96 2.14
CA ALA A 103 -28.14 -36.73 1.65
C ALA A 103 -27.69 -35.48 2.44
N VAL A 104 -27.52 -35.59 3.77
CA VAL A 104 -26.98 -34.49 4.59
C VAL A 104 -25.52 -34.20 4.25
N PHE A 105 -24.69 -35.23 4.04
CA PHE A 105 -23.32 -35.05 3.56
C PHE A 105 -23.30 -34.33 2.20
N ALA A 106 -24.11 -34.78 1.24
CA ALA A 106 -24.19 -34.17 -0.08
C ALA A 106 -24.62 -32.70 -0.02
N ALA A 107 -25.61 -32.37 0.81
CA ALA A 107 -26.04 -30.98 1.02
C ALA A 107 -24.91 -30.10 1.61
N GLY A 108 -24.09 -30.63 2.52
CA GLY A 108 -22.91 -29.94 3.04
C GLY A 108 -21.86 -29.66 1.95
N VAL A 109 -21.63 -30.63 1.05
CA VAL A 109 -20.75 -30.46 -0.11
C VAL A 109 -21.30 -29.39 -1.07
N ASP A 110 -22.59 -29.42 -1.38
CA ASP A 110 -23.24 -28.43 -2.24
C ASP A 110 -23.16 -27.00 -1.66
N ALA A 111 -23.35 -26.85 -0.34
CA ALA A 111 -23.20 -25.57 0.35
C ALA A 111 -21.77 -25.04 0.27
N ALA A 112 -20.77 -25.89 0.52
CA ALA A 112 -19.36 -25.52 0.41
C ALA A 112 -18.96 -25.19 -1.05
N GLU A 113 -19.50 -25.91 -2.05
CA GLU A 113 -19.33 -25.56 -3.47
C GLU A 113 -19.96 -24.22 -3.85
N GLY A 114 -21.11 -23.89 -3.26
CA GLY A 114 -21.74 -22.57 -3.36
C GLY A 114 -20.81 -21.47 -2.87
N ALA A 115 -20.36 -21.58 -1.62
CA ALA A 115 -19.45 -20.60 -1.02
C ALA A 115 -18.11 -20.48 -1.78
N ALA A 116 -17.56 -21.59 -2.28
CA ALA A 116 -16.33 -21.57 -3.07
C ALA A 116 -16.48 -20.79 -4.40
N ARG A 117 -17.68 -20.79 -5.01
CA ARG A 117 -17.97 -19.95 -6.18
C ARG A 117 -18.03 -18.47 -5.80
N SER A 118 -18.58 -18.14 -4.64
CA SER A 118 -18.59 -16.77 -4.10
C SER A 118 -17.18 -16.23 -3.91
N VAL A 119 -16.21 -17.05 -3.46
CA VAL A 119 -14.79 -16.66 -3.36
C VAL A 119 -14.23 -16.22 -4.71
N GLY A 120 -14.38 -17.05 -5.75
CA GLY A 120 -13.88 -16.72 -7.09
C GLY A 120 -14.50 -15.43 -7.66
N ALA A 121 -15.81 -15.25 -7.47
CA ALA A 121 -16.51 -14.04 -7.89
C ALA A 121 -16.03 -12.79 -7.12
N GLY A 122 -15.89 -12.90 -5.79
CA GLY A 122 -15.43 -11.80 -4.93
C GLY A 122 -14.02 -11.35 -5.27
N VAL A 123 -13.08 -12.29 -5.46
CA VAL A 123 -11.70 -11.97 -5.83
C VAL A 123 -11.62 -11.35 -7.22
N GLY A 124 -12.40 -11.88 -8.19
CA GLY A 124 -12.46 -11.30 -9.53
C GLY A 124 -13.03 -9.87 -9.54
N ALA A 125 -14.03 -9.59 -8.69
CA ALA A 125 -14.57 -8.24 -8.52
C ALA A 125 -13.54 -7.30 -7.87
N ALA A 126 -12.87 -7.74 -6.81
CA ALA A 126 -11.82 -6.97 -6.14
C ALA A 126 -10.66 -6.63 -7.09
N GLN A 127 -10.20 -7.60 -7.88
CA GLN A 127 -9.12 -7.37 -8.85
C GLN A 127 -9.53 -6.35 -9.92
N LYS A 128 -10.74 -6.46 -10.47
CA LYS A 128 -11.26 -5.50 -11.45
C LYS A 128 -11.38 -4.10 -10.87
N ALA A 129 -11.84 -3.98 -9.63
CA ALA A 129 -11.91 -2.70 -8.93
C ALA A 129 -10.50 -2.10 -8.70
N GLN A 130 -9.49 -2.92 -8.41
CA GLN A 130 -8.14 -2.47 -8.08
C GLN A 130 -7.27 -2.07 -9.30
N GLN A 131 -7.53 -2.62 -10.49
CA GLN A 131 -6.72 -2.35 -11.69
C GLN A 131 -6.50 -0.86 -12.03
N PRO A 132 -7.52 0.01 -12.08
CA PRO A 132 -7.31 1.44 -12.40
C PRO A 132 -6.49 2.18 -11.33
N HIS A 133 -6.57 1.71 -10.08
CA HIS A 133 -5.88 2.30 -8.93
C HIS A 133 -4.40 1.91 -8.89
N ALA A 134 -4.05 0.70 -9.32
CA ALA A 134 -2.68 0.19 -9.31
C ALA A 134 -1.72 1.06 -10.14
N VAL A 135 -2.08 1.36 -11.39
CA VAL A 135 -1.22 2.17 -12.29
C VAL A 135 -1.00 3.59 -11.76
N THR A 136 -2.06 4.19 -11.22
CA THR A 136 -2.02 5.53 -10.64
C THR A 136 -1.15 5.56 -9.38
N ALA A 137 -1.28 4.55 -8.52
CA ALA A 137 -0.47 4.41 -7.32
C ALA A 137 1.01 4.17 -7.65
N ASP A 138 1.34 3.30 -8.60
CA ASP A 138 2.72 3.01 -9.01
C ASP A 138 3.42 4.27 -9.52
N ARG A 139 2.73 5.05 -10.37
CA ARG A 139 3.23 6.34 -10.84
C ARG A 139 3.46 7.30 -9.67
N ALA A 140 2.49 7.42 -8.75
CA ALA A 140 2.63 8.28 -7.60
C ALA A 140 3.81 7.89 -6.70
N LEU A 141 4.11 6.60 -6.54
CA LEU A 141 5.25 6.12 -5.75
C LEU A 141 6.61 6.48 -6.36
N VAL A 142 6.73 6.40 -7.68
CA VAL A 142 7.92 6.85 -8.40
C VAL A 142 8.08 8.37 -8.27
N GLU A 143 7.00 9.13 -8.43
CA GLU A 143 7.06 10.58 -8.28
C GLU A 143 7.39 11.00 -6.85
N VAL A 144 6.83 10.36 -5.82
CA VAL A 144 7.22 10.62 -4.42
C VAL A 144 8.72 10.42 -4.22
N GLU A 145 9.29 9.37 -4.82
CA GLU A 145 10.72 9.11 -4.76
C GLU A 145 11.57 10.23 -5.34
N VAL A 146 11.22 10.67 -6.54
CA VAL A 146 11.91 11.77 -7.21
C VAL A 146 11.87 13.04 -6.36
N GLU A 147 10.69 13.36 -5.80
CA GLU A 147 10.48 14.59 -5.06
C GLU A 147 11.21 14.60 -3.71
N TYR A 148 11.17 13.52 -2.91
CA TYR A 148 11.88 13.52 -1.63
C TYR A 148 13.40 13.48 -1.83
N GLN A 149 13.90 12.79 -2.87
CA GLN A 149 15.33 12.79 -3.19
C GLN A 149 15.82 14.16 -3.68
N ALA A 150 14.98 14.89 -4.41
CA ALA A 150 15.28 16.27 -4.79
C ALA A 150 15.36 17.18 -3.54
N LEU A 151 14.44 16.99 -2.60
CA LEU A 151 14.47 17.63 -1.28
C LEU A 151 15.76 17.31 -0.51
N ASP A 152 16.18 16.05 -0.44
CA ASP A 152 17.44 15.67 0.22
C ASP A 152 18.66 16.37 -0.39
N ARG A 153 18.72 16.45 -1.72
CA ARG A 153 19.81 17.17 -2.41
C ARG A 153 19.79 18.67 -2.10
N LEU A 154 18.61 19.28 -1.99
CA LEU A 154 18.47 20.68 -1.58
C LEU A 154 18.90 20.88 -0.13
N ILE A 155 18.52 19.97 0.77
CA ILE A 155 18.91 20.00 2.19
C ILE A 155 20.42 19.93 2.34
N ASP A 156 21.08 19.03 1.60
CA ASP A 156 22.54 18.87 1.63
C ASP A 156 23.27 20.10 1.10
N GLN A 157 22.76 20.71 0.02
CA GLN A 157 23.30 21.97 -0.50
C GLN A 157 23.13 23.11 0.51
N GLY A 158 21.94 23.23 1.11
CA GLY A 158 21.65 24.23 2.14
C GLY A 158 22.52 24.07 3.38
N ALA A 159 22.78 22.83 3.82
CA ALA A 159 23.64 22.54 4.96
C ALA A 159 25.09 22.97 4.71
N ARG A 160 25.66 22.66 3.52
CA ARG A 160 27.02 23.09 3.14
C ARG A 160 27.13 24.61 3.05
N TRP A 161 26.10 25.26 2.51
CA TRP A 161 26.07 26.72 2.41
C TRP A 161 25.99 27.38 3.79
N LEU A 162 25.16 26.88 4.71
CA LEU A 162 25.10 27.37 6.09
C LEU A 162 26.42 27.20 6.85
N GLN A 163 27.13 26.09 6.65
CA GLN A 163 28.46 25.89 7.23
C GLN A 163 29.44 26.96 6.74
N THR A 164 29.38 27.29 5.44
CA THR A 164 30.18 28.36 4.85
C THR A 164 29.85 29.72 5.47
N MET A 165 28.57 30.07 5.57
CA MET A 165 28.15 31.34 6.18
C MET A 165 28.57 31.47 7.65
N ARG A 166 28.40 30.41 8.46
CA ARG A 166 28.83 30.43 9.87
C ARG A 166 30.33 30.64 9.99
N SER A 167 31.13 30.02 9.11
CA SER A 167 32.57 30.21 9.07
C SER A 167 32.95 31.65 8.70
N GLN A 168 32.24 32.27 7.75
CA GLN A 168 32.44 33.67 7.38
C GLN A 168 32.06 34.63 8.53
N LEU A 169 30.97 34.35 9.26
CA LEU A 169 30.58 35.16 10.43
C LEU A 169 31.61 35.07 11.55
N GLN A 170 32.17 33.88 11.81
CA GLN A 170 33.24 33.70 12.79
C GLN A 170 34.52 34.47 12.40
N GLN A 171 34.87 34.49 11.11
CA GLN A 171 36.03 35.25 10.61
C GLN A 171 35.87 36.78 10.74
N ARG A 172 34.63 37.28 10.77
CA ARG A 172 34.32 38.70 11.03
C ARG A 172 34.36 39.07 12.52
N GLY A 173 34.50 38.08 13.40
CA GLY A 173 34.30 38.18 14.84
C GLY A 173 35.47 38.70 15.67
N ASP A 174 36.11 39.82 15.28
CA ASP A 174 36.80 40.66 16.27
C ASP A 174 35.88 41.82 16.66
N PRO A 175 34.99 41.65 17.65
CA PRO A 175 33.98 42.63 17.99
C PRO A 175 34.60 43.98 18.37
N GLY A 176 35.85 44.02 18.85
CA GLY A 176 36.54 45.26 19.23
C GLY A 176 36.86 46.22 18.06
N ALA A 177 36.92 45.71 16.83
CA ALA A 177 37.31 46.49 15.64
C ALA A 177 36.15 46.86 14.70
N LEU A 178 34.93 46.36 14.98
CA LEU A 178 33.75 46.58 14.15
C LEU A 178 33.00 47.87 14.54
N ASP A 179 32.60 48.65 13.54
CA ASP A 179 31.66 49.75 13.74
C ASP A 179 30.24 49.25 14.07
N ALA A 180 29.36 50.18 14.47
CA ALA A 180 28.00 49.86 14.89
C ALA A 180 27.10 49.32 13.75
N ASN A 181 27.47 49.54 12.48
CA ASN A 181 26.72 49.06 11.32
C ASN A 181 27.13 47.62 10.97
N ALA A 182 28.44 47.34 10.98
CA ALA A 182 29.00 46.02 10.77
C ALA A 182 28.56 45.02 11.85
N ARG A 183 28.44 45.46 13.11
CA ARG A 183 27.87 44.63 14.19
C ARG A 183 26.42 44.23 13.93
N ARG A 184 25.56 45.18 13.53
CA ARG A 184 24.16 44.87 13.19
C ARG A 184 24.04 43.88 12.04
N GLN A 185 24.86 44.01 11.00
CA GLN A 185 24.85 43.07 9.88
C GLN A 185 25.24 41.66 10.30
N VAL A 186 26.22 41.51 11.19
CA VAL A 186 26.60 40.19 11.75
C VAL A 186 25.45 39.58 12.57
N ASP A 187 24.78 40.38 13.39
CA ASP A 187 23.65 39.91 14.20
C ASP A 187 22.45 39.49 13.33
N GLU A 188 22.14 40.27 12.28
CA GLU A 188 21.09 39.94 11.31
C GLU A 188 21.41 38.66 10.53
N ASP A 189 22.63 38.51 10.04
CA ASP A 189 23.08 37.32 9.32
C ASP A 189 23.07 36.07 10.24
N ALA A 190 23.43 36.23 11.52
CA ALA A 190 23.34 35.16 12.51
C ALA A 190 21.88 34.72 12.75
N ALA A 191 20.96 35.68 12.89
CA ALA A 191 19.53 35.38 13.03
C ALA A 191 18.97 34.64 11.79
N ARG A 192 19.36 35.07 10.57
CA ARG A 192 18.98 34.37 9.33
C ARG A 192 19.52 32.93 9.30
N CYS A 193 20.75 32.70 9.74
CA CYS A 193 21.33 31.36 9.83
C CYS A 193 20.49 30.43 10.72
N GLU A 194 20.05 30.89 11.89
CA GLU A 194 19.24 30.09 12.82
C GLU A 194 17.83 29.77 12.27
N LEU A 195 17.21 30.72 11.56
CA LEU A 195 15.95 30.48 10.84
C LEU A 195 16.10 29.38 9.78
N LEU A 196 17.15 29.48 8.96
CA LEU A 196 17.47 28.51 7.91
C LEU A 196 17.80 27.12 8.47
N VAL A 197 18.51 27.04 9.59
CA VAL A 197 18.75 25.77 10.30
C VAL A 197 17.44 25.12 10.71
N SER A 198 16.51 25.90 11.27
CA SER A 198 15.20 25.40 11.70
C SER A 198 14.38 24.89 10.50
N ARG A 199 14.38 25.64 9.40
CA ARG A 199 13.71 25.22 8.15
C ARG A 199 14.32 23.95 7.57
N LEU A 200 15.65 23.82 7.51
CA LEU A 200 16.31 22.61 7.01
C LEU A 200 15.99 21.37 7.87
N LYS A 201 15.84 21.53 9.19
CA LYS A 201 15.38 20.43 10.06
C LYS A 201 13.97 19.99 9.71
N ALA A 202 13.06 20.94 9.49
CA ALA A 202 11.69 20.65 9.12
C ALA A 202 11.60 19.99 7.72
N LEU A 203 12.35 20.50 6.73
CA LEU A 203 12.46 19.88 5.40
C LEU A 203 13.00 18.44 5.47
N ARG A 204 13.99 18.17 6.33
CA ARG A 204 14.52 16.82 6.55
C ARG A 204 13.49 15.89 7.17
N ALA A 205 12.68 16.37 8.11
CA ALA A 205 11.59 15.59 8.68
C ALA A 205 10.51 15.27 7.62
N ALA A 206 10.19 16.23 6.75
CA ALA A 206 9.28 16.01 5.62
C ALA A 206 9.81 14.98 4.61
N ALA A 207 11.10 15.05 4.25
CA ALA A 207 11.74 14.07 3.37
C ALA A 207 11.73 12.66 3.98
N ALA A 208 12.10 12.52 5.26
CA ALA A 208 12.09 11.25 5.98
C ALA A 208 10.67 10.64 6.07
N ALA A 209 9.66 11.46 6.39
CA ALA A 209 8.27 11.00 6.44
C ALA A 209 7.76 10.56 5.05
N SER A 210 8.18 11.26 3.98
CA SER A 210 7.86 10.90 2.59
C SER A 210 8.48 9.55 2.20
N GLN A 211 9.75 9.33 2.57
CA GLN A 211 10.43 8.06 2.37
C GLN A 211 9.73 6.91 3.11
N GLN A 212 9.36 7.12 4.37
CA GLN A 212 8.65 6.12 5.19
C GLN A 212 7.28 5.80 4.58
N ALA A 213 6.49 6.81 4.21
CA ALA A 213 5.18 6.62 3.57
C ALA A 213 5.30 5.81 2.27
N ARG A 214 6.32 6.09 1.44
CA ARG A 214 6.60 5.31 0.24
C ARG A 214 6.94 3.85 0.55
N GLN A 215 7.80 3.60 1.55
CA GLN A 215 8.15 2.23 1.94
C GLN A 215 6.91 1.44 2.40
N GLN A 216 6.04 2.07 3.19
CA GLN A 216 4.79 1.44 3.63
C GLN A 216 3.82 1.19 2.48
N ALA A 217 3.76 2.10 1.51
CA ALA A 217 2.92 1.95 0.34
C ALA A 217 3.39 0.80 -0.57
N LEU A 218 4.71 0.66 -0.78
CA LEU A 218 5.30 -0.47 -1.51
C LEU A 218 5.00 -1.80 -0.82
N ALA A 219 5.23 -1.89 0.50
CA ALA A 219 4.95 -3.10 1.27
C ALA A 219 3.45 -3.47 1.22
N THR A 220 2.57 -2.49 1.32
CA THR A 220 1.12 -2.69 1.18
C THR A 220 0.74 -3.17 -0.22
N ALA A 221 1.31 -2.60 -1.27
CA ALA A 221 1.05 -3.01 -2.65
C ALA A 221 1.51 -4.46 -2.92
N GLU A 222 2.70 -4.83 -2.44
CA GLU A 222 3.20 -6.20 -2.50
C GLU A 222 2.26 -7.17 -1.77
N ARG A 223 1.81 -6.79 -0.57
CA ARG A 223 0.89 -7.61 0.23
C ARG A 223 -0.47 -7.81 -0.45
N ARG A 224 -1.00 -6.77 -1.10
CA ARG A 224 -2.24 -6.86 -1.91
C ARG A 224 -2.08 -7.83 -3.09
N SER A 225 -0.94 -7.77 -3.78
CA SER A 225 -0.60 -8.68 -4.88
C SER A 225 -0.48 -10.13 -4.40
N GLU A 226 0.20 -10.34 -3.27
CA GLU A 226 0.35 -11.66 -2.65
C GLU A 226 -1.00 -12.26 -2.25
N LEU A 227 -1.85 -11.50 -1.57
CA LEU A 227 -3.19 -11.98 -1.19
C LEU A 227 -4.03 -12.37 -2.42
N THR A 228 -4.00 -11.53 -3.46
CA THR A 228 -4.73 -11.80 -4.70
C THR A 228 -4.23 -13.08 -5.36
N ARG A 229 -2.90 -13.25 -5.46
CA ARG A 229 -2.27 -14.45 -6.03
C ARG A 229 -2.57 -15.70 -5.20
N SER A 230 -2.40 -15.61 -3.88
CA SER A 230 -2.69 -16.66 -2.92
C SER A 230 -4.14 -17.14 -3.02
N THR A 231 -5.08 -16.21 -3.21
CA THR A 231 -6.50 -16.56 -3.35
C THR A 231 -6.84 -17.11 -4.74
N LEU A 232 -6.36 -16.49 -5.83
CA LEU A 232 -6.67 -16.93 -7.19
C LEU A 232 -5.99 -18.24 -7.58
N GLN A 233 -4.77 -18.48 -7.13
CA GLN A 233 -4.01 -19.65 -7.53
C GLN A 233 -4.17 -20.79 -6.53
N ALA A 234 -3.83 -20.55 -5.27
CA ALA A 234 -3.78 -21.63 -4.29
C ALA A 234 -5.16 -22.03 -3.79
N VAL A 235 -6.05 -21.10 -3.42
CA VAL A 235 -7.41 -21.49 -3.00
C VAL A 235 -8.18 -22.11 -4.17
N ALA A 236 -8.06 -21.58 -5.38
CA ALA A 236 -8.74 -22.15 -6.54
C ALA A 236 -8.23 -23.57 -6.88
N SER A 237 -6.92 -23.83 -6.78
CA SER A 237 -6.37 -25.17 -6.99
C SER A 237 -6.85 -26.15 -5.93
N GLU A 238 -6.85 -25.74 -4.65
CA GLU A 238 -7.36 -26.56 -3.55
C GLU A 238 -8.85 -26.84 -3.71
N VAL A 239 -9.67 -25.84 -4.06
CA VAL A 239 -11.11 -26.02 -4.32
C VAL A 239 -11.33 -27.00 -5.48
N THR A 240 -10.54 -26.92 -6.54
CA THR A 240 -10.65 -27.83 -7.70
C THR A 240 -10.29 -29.26 -7.30
N GLY A 241 -9.20 -29.43 -6.54
CA GLY A 241 -8.76 -30.72 -6.01
C GLY A 241 -9.75 -31.33 -5.01
N TRP A 242 -10.36 -30.50 -4.17
CA TRP A 242 -11.40 -30.87 -3.24
C TRP A 242 -12.67 -31.30 -3.97
N ARG A 243 -13.16 -30.51 -4.94
CA ARG A 243 -14.34 -30.83 -5.75
C ARG A 243 -14.19 -32.16 -6.47
N SER A 244 -13.07 -32.38 -7.18
CA SER A 244 -12.86 -33.61 -7.94
C SER A 244 -12.92 -34.88 -7.10
N ARG A 245 -12.56 -34.79 -5.80
CA ARG A 245 -12.61 -35.90 -4.85
C ARG A 245 -13.97 -36.05 -4.18
N LEU A 246 -14.66 -34.94 -3.87
CA LEU A 246 -15.91 -35.00 -3.11
C LEU A 246 -17.17 -35.12 -3.97
N SER A 247 -17.22 -34.61 -5.20
CA SER A 247 -18.46 -34.63 -5.99
C SER A 247 -18.93 -36.07 -6.29
N ALA A 248 -18.01 -36.99 -6.59
CA ALA A 248 -18.35 -38.41 -6.80
C ALA A 248 -18.81 -39.10 -5.51
N LEU A 249 -18.19 -38.76 -4.38
CA LEU A 249 -18.58 -39.25 -3.06
C LEU A 249 -19.97 -38.74 -2.64
N ALA A 250 -20.24 -37.45 -2.86
CA ALA A 250 -21.53 -36.82 -2.57
C ALA A 250 -22.66 -37.43 -3.40
N ALA A 251 -22.45 -37.64 -4.71
CA ALA A 251 -23.43 -38.29 -5.58
C ALA A 251 -23.72 -39.74 -5.14
N ALA A 252 -22.68 -40.52 -4.85
CA ALA A 252 -22.84 -41.89 -4.36
C ALA A 252 -23.57 -41.93 -3.00
N ALA A 253 -23.24 -41.00 -2.08
CA ALA A 253 -23.86 -40.91 -0.77
C ALA A 253 -25.35 -40.53 -0.86
N ALA A 254 -25.73 -39.59 -1.72
CA ALA A 254 -27.12 -39.18 -1.94
C ALA A 254 -28.00 -40.35 -2.45
N GLU A 255 -27.41 -41.26 -3.23
CA GLU A 255 -28.07 -42.47 -3.72
C GLU A 255 -28.05 -43.64 -2.72
N GLY A 256 -27.42 -43.46 -1.55
CA GLY A 256 -27.27 -44.50 -0.53
C GLY A 256 -26.29 -45.61 -0.91
N ARG A 257 -25.40 -45.38 -1.88
CA ARG A 257 -24.34 -46.31 -2.27
C ARG A 257 -23.18 -46.25 -1.26
N ALA A 258 -22.44 -47.35 -1.12
CA ALA A 258 -21.28 -47.40 -0.24
C ALA A 258 -20.25 -46.37 -0.66
N ALA A 259 -19.79 -45.56 0.30
CA ALA A 259 -18.74 -44.59 0.06
C ALA A 259 -17.43 -45.32 -0.29
N GLY A 260 -16.72 -44.83 -1.32
CA GLY A 260 -15.40 -45.32 -1.70
C GLY A 260 -14.32 -44.93 -0.68
N ARG A 261 -13.06 -44.85 -1.11
CA ARG A 261 -11.93 -44.45 -0.24
C ARG A 261 -12.13 -43.01 0.26
N LEU A 262 -12.40 -42.86 1.57
CA LEU A 262 -12.63 -41.56 2.23
C LEU A 262 -11.35 -40.79 2.51
N ASP A 263 -10.21 -41.48 2.66
CA ASP A 263 -8.96 -40.87 3.12
C ASP A 263 -8.49 -39.72 2.23
N ALA A 264 -8.49 -39.92 0.90
CA ALA A 264 -8.08 -38.90 -0.05
C ALA A 264 -9.02 -37.67 -0.04
N ALA A 265 -10.32 -37.87 0.25
CA ALA A 265 -11.28 -36.78 0.34
C ALA A 265 -11.14 -36.01 1.66
N ARG A 266 -10.87 -36.71 2.77
CA ARG A 266 -10.53 -36.10 4.07
C ARG A 266 -9.26 -35.26 3.95
N GLU A 267 -8.21 -35.81 3.36
CA GLU A 267 -6.95 -35.11 3.16
C GLU A 267 -7.15 -33.82 2.34
N ALA A 268 -7.87 -33.88 1.23
CA ALA A 268 -8.15 -32.70 0.41
C ALA A 268 -9.03 -31.67 1.14
N HIS A 269 -9.96 -32.12 1.99
CA HIS A 269 -10.76 -31.24 2.82
C HIS A 269 -9.93 -30.51 3.87
N GLU A 270 -9.04 -31.22 4.58
CA GLU A 270 -8.11 -30.64 5.55
C GLU A 270 -7.09 -29.70 4.89
N GLN A 271 -6.62 -30.02 3.69
CA GLN A 271 -5.74 -29.13 2.90
C GLN A 271 -6.45 -27.81 2.56
N LEU A 272 -7.69 -27.88 2.06
CA LEU A 272 -8.49 -26.69 1.76
C LEU A 272 -8.77 -25.85 3.02
N GLN A 273 -9.14 -26.48 4.14
CA GLN A 273 -9.34 -25.78 5.41
C GLN A 273 -8.07 -25.07 5.89
N ARG A 274 -6.91 -25.75 5.86
CA ARG A 274 -5.63 -25.14 6.23
C ARG A 274 -5.26 -23.98 5.32
N ARG A 275 -5.46 -24.14 4.00
CA ARG A 275 -5.15 -23.06 3.06
C ARG A 275 -6.06 -21.86 3.29
N LEU A 276 -7.35 -22.08 3.51
CA LEU A 276 -8.30 -21.02 3.77
C LEU A 276 -7.98 -20.26 5.06
N ALA A 277 -7.61 -20.97 6.13
CA ALA A 277 -7.17 -20.35 7.37
C ALA A 277 -5.92 -19.47 7.16
N ALA A 278 -4.96 -19.91 6.35
CA ALA A 278 -3.78 -19.10 6.01
C ALA A 278 -4.16 -17.84 5.23
N VAL A 279 -5.06 -17.93 4.24
CA VAL A 279 -5.50 -16.74 3.47
C VAL A 279 -6.31 -15.77 4.34
N LEU A 280 -7.14 -16.26 5.27
CA LEU A 280 -7.83 -15.41 6.23
C LEU A 280 -6.85 -14.66 7.16
N ALA A 281 -5.77 -15.32 7.58
CA ALA A 281 -4.70 -14.66 8.32
C ALA A 281 -3.97 -13.63 7.45
N ASP A 282 -3.77 -13.91 6.15
CA ASP A 282 -3.19 -12.95 5.21
C ASP A 282 -4.07 -11.70 5.04
N CYS A 283 -5.41 -11.85 5.01
CA CYS A 283 -6.34 -10.72 5.01
C CYS A 283 -6.19 -9.84 6.26
N GLU A 284 -6.01 -10.45 7.43
CA GLU A 284 -5.82 -9.72 8.68
C GLU A 284 -4.50 -8.94 8.69
N GLN A 285 -3.41 -9.58 8.23
CA GLN A 285 -2.13 -8.90 8.07
C GLN A 285 -2.24 -7.74 7.08
N LEU A 286 -2.88 -7.93 5.94
CA LEU A 286 -3.07 -6.85 4.97
C LEU A 286 -3.83 -5.67 5.59
N ARG A 287 -4.87 -5.91 6.38
CA ARG A 287 -5.60 -4.85 7.11
C ARG A 287 -4.66 -4.04 8.01
N SER A 288 -3.75 -4.71 8.72
CA SER A 288 -2.78 -4.02 9.58
C SER A 288 -1.79 -3.16 8.79
N HIS A 289 -1.34 -3.63 7.62
CA HIS A 289 -0.51 -2.86 6.70
C HIS A 289 -1.25 -1.64 6.13
N GLU A 290 -2.53 -1.79 5.77
CA GLU A 290 -3.34 -0.68 5.26
C GLU A 290 -3.56 0.40 6.32
N ALA A 291 -3.76 0.03 7.59
CA ALA A 291 -3.81 0.97 8.69
C ALA A 291 -2.46 1.70 8.87
N ALA A 292 -1.35 0.95 8.89
CA ALA A 292 0.00 1.52 9.02
C ALA A 292 0.36 2.47 7.86
N LEU A 293 -0.12 2.19 6.64
CA LEU A 293 0.03 3.09 5.50
C LEU A 293 -0.73 4.40 5.72
N LEU A 294 -1.98 4.35 6.19
CA LEU A 294 -2.75 5.56 6.48
C LEU A 294 -2.09 6.40 7.58
N ASP A 295 -1.58 5.76 8.64
CA ASP A 295 -0.84 6.44 9.70
C ASP A 295 0.43 7.11 9.18
N ALA A 296 1.18 6.43 8.30
CA ALA A 296 2.38 6.99 7.67
C ALA A 296 2.06 8.17 6.75
N LEU A 297 0.95 8.11 6.00
CA LEU A 297 0.48 9.21 5.14
C LEU A 297 -0.03 10.41 5.97
N ASP A 298 -0.60 10.17 7.16
CA ASP A 298 -0.98 11.22 8.09
C ASP A 298 0.25 11.88 8.72
N ALA A 299 1.23 11.09 9.16
CA ALA A 299 2.51 11.60 9.64
C ALA A 299 3.23 12.44 8.57
N MET A 300 3.23 11.98 7.31
CA MET A 300 3.74 12.74 6.16
C MET A 300 2.99 14.06 6.00
N ARG A 301 1.66 14.08 6.13
CA ARG A 301 0.86 15.33 6.09
C ARG A 301 1.36 16.32 7.15
N VAL A 302 1.47 15.89 8.41
CA VAL A 302 1.90 16.74 9.52
C VAL A 302 3.27 17.38 9.24
N GLN A 303 4.22 16.62 8.69
CA GLN A 303 5.54 17.17 8.37
C GLN A 303 5.52 18.12 7.17
N LEU A 304 4.69 17.87 6.15
CA LEU A 304 4.55 18.76 5.00
C LEU A 304 3.87 20.07 5.38
N ASP A 305 2.82 20.02 6.19
CA ASP A 305 2.10 21.21 6.68
C ASP A 305 2.98 22.09 7.57
N ALA A 306 3.94 21.49 8.31
CA ALA A 306 4.90 22.23 9.12
C ALA A 306 5.93 23.03 8.30
N VAL A 307 6.04 22.75 6.99
CA VAL A 307 7.04 23.34 6.08
C VAL A 307 6.39 24.21 4.99
N ALA A 308 5.10 23.98 4.68
CA ALA A 308 4.31 24.70 3.69
C ALA A 308 4.11 26.18 4.06
#